data_AF-A0AAU3RMM2-F1
#
_entry.id   AF-A0AAU3RMM2-F1
#
_cell.length_a   1.000
_cell.length_b   1.000
_cell.length_c   1.000
_cell.angle_alpha   90.00
_cell.angle_beta   90.00
_cell.angle_gamma   90.00
#
_symmetry.space_group_name_H-M   'P 1'
#
loop_
_entity.id
_entity.type
_entity.pdbx_description
1 polymer ?
#
loop_
_entity_poly.entity_id
_entity_poly.type
_entity_poly.pdbx_seq_one_letter_code
_entity_poly.pdbx_strand_id
1 'polypeptide(L)'
;MSDVILKYPCVCCGHLTMNDGPGSYQICPVCFWEDDDIQLRWPDYSGGANRPSLIEAQQNFQDYGACDERSMEHVRYPEDDEPLDSSRRPIDTDRDRFEPKAVQLAAWPDDRTVLSWWRYRSTGFWRPAL
;
A
#
# COMPACT_ATOMS: atom_id res chain seq x y z
N MET A 1 23.37 19.29 -9.71
CA MET A 1 22.34 19.29 -8.66
C MET A 1 21.83 17.87 -8.66
N SER A 2 22.10 17.10 -7.61
CA SER A 2 21.58 15.74 -7.50
C SER A 2 20.06 15.83 -7.42
N ASP A 3 19.37 15.26 -8.40
CA ASP A 3 17.93 15.07 -8.33
C ASP A 3 17.63 14.28 -7.06
N VAL A 4 16.94 14.91 -6.11
CA VAL A 4 16.41 14.21 -4.95
C VAL A 4 15.25 13.37 -5.48
N ILE A 5 15.48 12.07 -5.67
CA ILE A 5 14.41 11.13 -6.00
C ILE A 5 13.52 11.04 -4.77
N LEU A 6 12.31 11.59 -4.87
CA LEU A 6 11.31 11.47 -3.82
C LEU A 6 10.78 10.03 -3.83
N LYS A 7 11.11 9.25 -2.79
CA LYS A 7 10.56 7.90 -2.64
C LYS A 7 9.22 7.93 -1.89
N TYR A 8 8.27 7.13 -2.35
CA TYR A 8 7.00 6.89 -1.68
C TYR A 8 7.07 5.56 -0.88
N PRO A 9 6.35 5.49 0.25
CA PRO A 9 6.22 4.26 1.01
C PRO A 9 5.42 3.20 0.23
N CYS A 10 5.92 1.96 0.22
CA CYS A 10 5.12 0.82 -0.22
C CYS A 10 3.89 0.69 0.70
N VAL A 11 2.71 0.54 0.11
CA VAL A 11 1.44 0.45 0.84
C VAL A 11 1.32 -0.86 1.64
N CYS A 12 2.04 -1.91 1.23
CA CYS A 12 2.12 -3.14 1.97
C CYS A 12 3.09 -3.00 3.16
N CYS A 13 4.40 -2.90 2.93
CA CYS A 13 5.38 -2.96 4.03
C CYS A 13 5.70 -1.61 4.71
N GLY A 14 5.46 -0.49 4.03
CA GLY A 14 5.74 0.86 4.53
C GLY A 14 7.13 1.42 4.28
N HIS A 15 8.08 0.63 3.75
CA HIS A 15 9.42 1.11 3.42
C HIS A 15 9.37 2.04 2.21
N LEU A 16 10.19 3.09 2.22
CA LEU A 16 10.30 4.05 1.12
C LEU A 16 11.06 3.42 -0.06
N THR A 17 10.36 2.65 -0.89
CA THR A 17 10.95 1.89 -2.01
C THR A 17 10.38 2.29 -3.38
N MET A 18 9.29 3.04 -3.41
CA MET A 18 8.55 3.33 -4.64
C MET A 18 9.06 4.65 -5.23
N ASN A 19 9.38 4.69 -6.53
CA ASN A 19 9.85 5.91 -7.19
C ASN A 19 8.69 6.80 -7.65
N ASP A 20 7.49 6.23 -7.75
CA ASP A 20 6.27 6.93 -8.14
C ASP A 20 5.20 6.78 -7.04
N GLY A 21 4.16 7.61 -7.12
CA GLY A 21 3.07 7.62 -6.14
C GLY A 21 2.19 6.37 -6.19
N PRO A 22 1.25 6.22 -5.23
CA PRO A 22 0.38 5.04 -5.15
C PRO A 22 -0.38 4.76 -6.44
N GLY A 23 -0.47 3.48 -6.81
CA GLY A 23 -1.05 3.04 -8.10
C GLY A 23 -0.04 3.07 -9.24
N SER A 24 1.26 2.99 -8.92
CA SER A 24 2.36 3.02 -9.89
C SER A 24 2.61 1.69 -10.61
N TYR A 25 2.01 0.59 -10.14
CA TYR A 25 2.28 -0.78 -10.59
C TYR A 25 3.74 -1.23 -10.39
N GLN A 26 4.52 -0.49 -9.62
CA GLN A 26 5.86 -0.90 -9.23
C GLN A 26 5.78 -2.05 -8.21
N ILE A 27 6.71 -3.00 -8.31
CA ILE A 27 6.84 -4.10 -7.35
C ILE A 27 7.84 -3.69 -6.27
N CYS A 28 7.41 -3.72 -5.01
CA CYS A 28 8.28 -3.42 -3.89
C CYS A 28 9.34 -4.52 -3.70
N PRO A 29 10.64 -4.22 -3.72
CA PRO A 29 11.69 -5.24 -3.54
C PRO A 29 11.76 -5.79 -2.10
N VAL A 30 11.15 -5.11 -1.13
CA VAL A 30 11.18 -5.50 0.28
C VAL A 30 10.10 -6.50 0.64
N CYS A 31 8.93 -6.42 0.00
CA CYS A 31 7.80 -7.32 0.31
C CYS A 31 7.16 -7.97 -0.91
N PHE A 32 7.61 -7.61 -2.11
CA PHE A 32 7.10 -8.10 -3.40
C PHE A 32 5.65 -7.76 -3.73
N TRP A 33 5.04 -6.81 -3.02
CA TRP A 33 3.72 -6.27 -3.39
C TRP A 33 3.81 -5.41 -4.66
N GLU A 34 2.94 -5.66 -5.64
CA GLU A 34 2.72 -4.77 -6.79
C GLU A 34 1.73 -3.66 -6.41
N ASP A 35 2.12 -2.40 -6.64
CA ASP A 35 1.36 -1.20 -6.25
C ASP A 35 0.15 -0.94 -7.16
N ASP A 36 -0.84 -1.81 -7.05
CA ASP A 36 -2.09 -1.82 -7.83
C ASP A 36 -3.15 -0.88 -7.25
N ASP A 37 -3.74 -0.04 -8.10
CA ASP A 37 -4.70 0.99 -7.66
C ASP A 37 -6.09 0.44 -7.29
N ILE A 38 -6.49 -0.71 -7.84
CA ILE A 38 -7.73 -1.41 -7.51
C ILE A 38 -7.64 -1.95 -6.07
N GLN A 39 -6.55 -2.63 -5.73
CA GLN A 39 -6.32 -3.17 -4.38
C GLN A 39 -5.97 -2.07 -3.36
N LEU A 40 -5.53 -0.90 -3.79
CA LEU A 40 -5.45 0.29 -2.93
C LEU A 40 -6.82 0.85 -2.57
N ARG A 41 -7.74 0.90 -3.53
CA ARG A 41 -9.10 1.42 -3.31
C ARG A 41 -9.98 0.47 -2.51
N TRP A 42 -9.86 -0.83 -2.81
CA TRP A 42 -10.59 -1.91 -2.15
C TRP A 42 -9.58 -2.89 -1.55
N PRO A 43 -9.09 -2.63 -0.32
CA PRO A 43 -7.99 -3.39 0.25
C PRO A 43 -8.37 -4.81 0.71
N ASP A 44 -9.64 -5.16 0.65
CA ASP A 44 -10.19 -6.52 0.79
C ASP A 44 -10.35 -7.23 -0.59
N TYR A 45 -9.94 -6.59 -1.68
CA TYR A 45 -9.91 -7.18 -3.00
C TYR A 45 -8.69 -8.09 -3.15
N SER A 46 -8.93 -9.40 -3.17
CA SER A 46 -7.96 -10.44 -3.48
C SER A 46 -8.02 -10.85 -4.95
N GLY A 47 -6.86 -11.16 -5.53
CA GLY A 47 -6.74 -11.53 -6.94
C GLY A 47 -6.59 -10.32 -7.86
N GLY A 48 -6.05 -10.54 -9.05
CA GLY A 48 -5.58 -9.47 -9.95
C GLY A 48 -4.06 -9.46 -10.00
N ALA A 49 -3.45 -8.29 -9.82
CA ALA A 49 -2.00 -8.12 -9.75
C ALA A 49 -1.40 -8.93 -8.58
N ASN A 50 -2.00 -8.82 -7.39
CA ASN A 50 -1.59 -9.60 -6.22
C ASN A 50 -2.61 -10.69 -5.91
N ARG A 51 -2.12 -11.88 -5.53
CA ARG A 51 -2.98 -12.99 -5.08
C ARG A 51 -3.69 -12.67 -3.76
N PRO A 52 -3.00 -12.27 -2.68
CA PRO A 52 -3.67 -11.79 -1.47
C PRO A 52 -4.28 -10.41 -1.69
N SER A 53 -5.24 -10.06 -0.84
CA SER A 53 -5.68 -8.68 -0.64
C SER A 53 -4.60 -7.83 0.05
N LEU A 54 -4.72 -6.50 0.02
CA LEU A 54 -3.75 -5.64 0.69
C LEU A 54 -3.77 -5.84 2.22
N ILE A 55 -4.95 -6.08 2.81
CA ILE A 55 -5.09 -6.39 4.24
C ILE A 55 -4.31 -7.66 4.58
N GLU A 56 -4.51 -8.74 3.81
CA GLU A 56 -3.79 -10.00 4.01
C GLU A 56 -2.28 -9.82 3.79
N ALA A 57 -1.87 -9.11 2.74
CA ALA A 57 -0.47 -8.87 2.45
C ALA A 57 0.26 -8.10 3.55
N GLN A 58 -0.40 -7.14 4.19
CA GLN A 58 0.15 -6.42 5.33
C GLN A 58 0.36 -7.31 6.56
N GLN A 59 -0.53 -8.28 6.77
CA GLN A 59 -0.41 -9.26 7.84
C GLN A 59 0.72 -10.25 7.53
N ASN A 60 0.73 -10.79 6.32
CA ASN A 60 1.76 -11.68 5.79
C ASN A 60 3.17 -11.07 5.93
N PHE A 61 3.33 -9.79 5.59
CA PHE A 61 4.62 -9.11 5.76
C PHE A 61 5.05 -9.02 7.22
N GLN A 62 4.12 -8.82 8.16
CA GLN A 62 4.43 -8.83 9.59
C GLN A 62 4.83 -10.23 10.08
N ASP A 63 4.22 -11.27 9.52
CA ASP A 63 4.42 -12.64 9.96
C ASP A 63 5.72 -13.25 9.40
N TYR A 64 6.05 -12.99 8.13
CA TYR A 64 7.18 -13.63 7.46
C TYR A 64 7.93 -12.74 6.43
N GLY A 65 7.64 -11.44 6.35
CA GLY A 65 8.45 -10.48 5.57
C GLY A 65 8.17 -10.44 4.06
N ALA A 66 7.08 -11.05 3.57
CA ALA A 66 6.65 -10.97 2.18
C ALA A 66 5.12 -10.78 2.07
N CYS A 67 4.64 -10.28 0.94
CA CYS A 67 3.21 -10.07 0.70
C CYS A 67 2.44 -11.41 0.60
N ASP A 68 3.09 -12.48 0.14
CA ASP A 68 2.62 -13.86 0.21
C ASP A 68 3.80 -14.84 0.36
N GLU A 69 3.53 -16.08 0.77
CA GLU A 69 4.58 -17.09 1.02
C GLU A 69 5.42 -17.42 -0.23
N ARG A 70 4.82 -17.34 -1.42
CA ARG A 70 5.50 -17.69 -2.68
C ARG A 70 6.52 -16.63 -3.06
N SER A 71 6.28 -15.41 -2.62
CA SER A 71 7.11 -14.25 -2.90
C SER A 71 8.34 -14.16 -2.01
N MET A 72 8.46 -15.01 -0.99
CA MET A 72 9.59 -15.01 -0.05
C MET A 72 10.95 -15.20 -0.74
N GLU A 73 11.01 -15.88 -1.89
CA GLU A 73 12.26 -16.04 -2.63
C GLU A 73 12.67 -14.79 -3.44
N HIS A 74 11.78 -13.79 -3.53
CA HIS A 74 11.98 -12.57 -4.32
C HIS A 74 12.19 -11.31 -3.47
N VAL A 75 12.09 -11.41 -2.15
CA VAL A 75 12.28 -10.26 -1.25
C VAL A 75 13.74 -10.06 -0.86
N ARG A 76 14.09 -8.82 -0.50
CA ARG A 76 15.33 -8.47 0.19
C ARG A 76 15.06 -7.62 1.42
N TYR A 77 16.05 -7.50 2.30
CA TYR A 77 16.02 -6.50 3.35
C TYR A 77 15.99 -5.08 2.75
N PRO A 78 15.36 -4.10 3.41
CA PRO A 78 15.42 -2.70 3.01
C PRO A 78 16.87 -2.19 3.06
N GLU A 79 17.23 -1.31 2.12
CA GLU A 79 18.52 -0.61 2.14
C GLU A 79 18.50 0.54 3.18
N ASP A 80 19.67 1.08 3.51
CA ASP A 80 19.81 2.20 4.46
C ASP A 80 19.02 3.46 4.06
N ASP A 81 18.80 3.66 2.76
CA ASP A 81 18.04 4.78 2.19
C ASP A 81 16.57 4.44 1.88
N GLU A 82 16.07 3.32 2.41
CA GLU A 82 14.68 2.88 2.31
C GLU A 82 14.05 2.75 3.70
N PRO A 83 14.07 3.81 4.54
CA PRO A 83 13.53 3.73 5.89
C PRO A 83 12.03 3.41 5.87
N LEU A 84 11.54 2.87 6.98
CA LEU A 84 10.10 2.75 7.21
C LEU A 84 9.47 4.14 7.35
N ASP A 85 8.35 4.41 6.66
CA ASP A 85 7.57 5.61 6.91
C ASP A 85 7.09 5.60 8.38
N SER A 86 7.57 6.57 9.16
CA SER A 86 7.24 6.72 10.59
C SER A 86 5.73 6.83 10.88
N SER A 87 4.94 7.21 9.87
CA SER A 87 3.49 7.32 9.96
C SER A 87 2.77 6.06 9.49
N ARG A 88 3.48 5.06 8.93
CA ARG A 88 2.84 3.84 8.43
C ARG A 88 2.27 3.01 9.56
N ARG A 89 1.06 2.50 9.32
CA ARG A 89 0.41 1.48 10.14
C ARG A 89 -0.35 0.51 9.23
N PRO A 90 -0.60 -0.73 9.68
CA PRO A 90 -1.55 -1.61 9.01
C PRO A 90 -2.95 -0.98 8.92
N ILE A 91 -3.73 -1.47 7.96
CA ILE A 91 -5.15 -1.19 7.86
C ILE A 91 -5.85 -1.71 9.11
N ASP A 92 -6.70 -0.87 9.68
CA ASP A 92 -7.56 -1.19 10.81
C ASP A 92 -9.00 -1.16 10.30
N THR A 93 -9.63 -2.32 10.09
CA THR A 93 -10.96 -2.41 9.49
C THR A 93 -12.09 -1.84 10.36
N ASP A 94 -11.86 -1.65 11.66
CA ASP A 94 -12.83 -1.03 12.57
C ASP A 94 -12.80 0.49 12.47
N ARG A 95 -11.64 1.05 12.09
CA ARG A 95 -11.40 2.49 11.98
C ARG A 95 -11.44 3.00 10.54
N ASP A 96 -10.85 2.26 9.62
CA ASP A 96 -10.62 2.63 8.23
C ASP A 96 -11.77 2.16 7.36
N ARG A 97 -12.53 3.12 6.84
CA ARG A 97 -13.75 2.84 6.11
C ARG A 97 -13.53 2.97 4.61
N PHE A 98 -13.21 1.85 3.98
CA PHE A 98 -13.07 1.78 2.52
C PHE A 98 -14.45 1.67 1.84
N GLU A 99 -14.50 1.94 0.54
CA GLU A 99 -15.69 1.62 -0.25
C GLU A 99 -15.96 0.10 -0.21
N PRO A 100 -17.22 -0.34 -0.33
CA PRO A 100 -17.51 -1.77 -0.49
C PRO A 100 -16.81 -2.33 -1.72
N LYS A 101 -16.30 -3.56 -1.61
CA LYS A 101 -15.56 -4.23 -2.68
C LYS A 101 -16.23 -4.12 -4.04
N ALA A 102 -15.48 -3.64 -5.03
CA ALA A 102 -15.92 -3.45 -6.41
C ALA A 102 -17.15 -2.53 -6.59
N VAL A 103 -17.49 -1.73 -5.57
CA VAL A 103 -18.53 -0.70 -5.65
C VAL A 103 -17.85 0.66 -5.71
N GLN A 104 -17.90 1.27 -6.89
CA GLN A 104 -17.37 2.61 -7.12
C GLN A 104 -18.41 3.67 -6.70
N LEU A 105 -18.28 4.19 -5.47
CA LEU A 105 -19.20 5.22 -4.94
C LEU A 105 -18.81 6.64 -5.38
N ALA A 106 -17.55 6.86 -5.79
CA ALA A 106 -17.09 8.14 -6.31
C ALA A 106 -16.10 8.01 -7.48
N ALA A 107 -15.88 9.09 -8.22
CA ALA A 107 -14.83 9.14 -9.23
C ALA A 107 -13.44 8.98 -8.58
N TRP A 108 -12.53 8.37 -9.34
CA TRP A 108 -11.12 8.28 -8.98
C TRP A 108 -10.52 9.66 -8.68
N PRO A 109 -9.73 9.83 -7.60
CA PRO A 109 -9.05 11.08 -7.33
C PRO A 109 -7.90 11.31 -8.32
N ASP A 110 -7.70 12.57 -8.71
CA ASP A 110 -6.58 13.00 -9.56
C ASP A 110 -5.23 12.81 -8.85
N ASP A 111 -5.18 13.15 -7.55
CA ASP A 111 -4.05 12.86 -6.67
C ASP A 111 -4.27 11.51 -5.98
N ARG A 112 -3.52 10.48 -6.38
CA ARG A 112 -3.60 9.14 -5.79
C ARG A 112 -3.08 9.04 -4.37
N THR A 113 -2.29 10.01 -3.89
CA THR A 113 -1.74 9.97 -2.53
C THR A 113 -2.83 10.01 -1.46
N VAL A 114 -4.03 10.50 -1.80
CA VAL A 114 -5.21 10.49 -0.92
C VAL A 114 -5.74 9.09 -0.59
N LEU A 115 -5.33 8.06 -1.35
CA LEU A 115 -5.64 6.65 -1.08
C LEU A 115 -4.75 6.04 0.01
N SER A 116 -3.64 6.70 0.38
CA SER A 116 -2.78 6.27 1.49
C SER A 116 -3.45 6.52 2.85
N TRP A 117 -4.30 5.60 3.28
CA TRP A 117 -5.21 5.77 4.44
C TRP A 117 -4.53 6.27 5.72
N TRP A 118 -3.29 5.83 5.97
CA TRP A 118 -2.53 6.16 7.18
C TRP A 118 -2.08 7.62 7.26
N ARG A 119 -2.06 8.34 6.13
CA ARG A 119 -1.63 9.75 6.06
C ARG A 119 -2.70 10.74 6.50
N TYR A 120 -3.97 10.35 6.53
CA TYR A 120 -5.10 11.26 6.78
C TYR A 120 -5.87 10.90 8.05
N ARG A 121 -5.15 10.82 9.17
CA ARG A 121 -5.69 10.32 10.46
C ARG A 121 -6.83 11.14 11.05
N SER A 122 -6.89 12.45 10.78
CA SER A 122 -7.82 13.39 11.40
C SER A 122 -8.93 13.88 10.47
N THR A 123 -8.66 13.92 9.16
CA THR A 123 -9.63 14.40 8.16
C THR A 123 -10.45 13.29 7.52
N GLY A 124 -10.09 12.03 7.80
CA GLY A 124 -10.41 10.90 6.93
C GLY A 124 -9.52 10.93 5.69
N PHE A 125 -9.02 9.77 5.28
CA PHE A 125 -8.50 9.61 3.92
C PHE A 125 -9.67 9.66 2.94
N TRP A 126 -9.42 9.59 1.64
CA TRP A 126 -10.47 9.74 0.64
C TRP A 126 -11.72 8.90 0.97
N ARG A 127 -12.79 9.62 1.35
CA ARG A 127 -14.16 9.18 1.69
C ARG A 127 -14.24 7.96 2.62
N PRO A 128 -14.16 8.14 3.95
CA PRO A 128 -14.64 7.12 4.86
C PRO A 128 -16.14 6.89 4.60
N ALA A 129 -16.55 5.64 4.31
CA ALA A 129 -17.98 5.32 4.25
C ALA A 129 -18.66 5.83 5.54
N LEU A 130 -19.71 6.65 5.43
CA LEU A 130 -20.45 7.19 6.58
C LEU A 130 -21.07 6.09 7.44
#